data_AF-A0A7W5EQE1-F1
#
_entry.id   AF-A0A7W5EQE1-F1
#
_cell.length_a   1.000
_cell.length_b   1.000
_cell.length_c   1.000
_cell.angle_alpha   90.00
_cell.angle_beta   90.00
_cell.angle_gamma   90.00
#
_symmetry.space_group_name_H-M   'P 1'
#
loop_
_entity.id
_entity.type
_entity.pdbx_description
1 polymer ?
#
loop_
_entity_poly.entity_id
_entity_poly.type
_entity_poly.pdbx_seq_one_letter_code
_entity_poly.pdbx_strand_id
1 'polypeptide(L)'
;MMQIEATGADRSRPDSTAKEAPLTDALLDISHLTAVGATVILVVICVLLHYEVSSVLSGLMRRTSPTRRRRFLGLMFGLLGAHVVEIWLFGLTAWWLEATTSASVAGATVVNGLDYIYLSAITYTTLGYGDVYPEGPLRFLMGTESLTGFMLITWSASLTFLEMQRHWNDRH
;
A
#
# COMPACT_ATOMS: atom_id res chain seq x y z
N MET A 1 -30.40 32.33 -65.36
CA MET A 1 -29.11 33.02 -65.24
C MET A 1 -28.98 33.46 -63.78
N MET A 2 -28.32 32.65 -62.96
CA MET A 2 -28.29 32.80 -61.50
C MET A 2 -26.85 33.13 -61.09
N GLN A 3 -26.66 34.29 -60.46
CA GLN A 3 -25.39 34.66 -59.83
C GLN A 3 -25.28 33.97 -58.47
N ILE A 4 -24.13 33.37 -58.18
CA ILE A 4 -23.61 33.22 -56.81
C ILE A 4 -22.09 33.42 -56.88
N GLU A 5 -21.65 34.52 -56.28
CA GLU A 5 -20.27 34.75 -55.86
C GLU A 5 -20.33 34.94 -54.34
N ALA A 6 -19.70 34.02 -53.60
CA ALA A 6 -19.27 34.21 -52.21
C ALA A 6 -18.34 33.03 -51.88
N THR A 7 -17.03 33.25 -51.78
CA THR A 7 -16.32 33.75 -50.58
C THR A 7 -15.62 32.57 -49.92
N GLY A 8 -14.32 32.76 -49.68
CA GLY A 8 -13.39 31.76 -49.22
C GLY A 8 -13.83 31.02 -47.97
N ALA A 9 -13.63 29.70 -48.00
CA ALA A 9 -13.39 28.91 -46.82
C ALA A 9 -11.96 28.37 -46.94
N ASP A 10 -11.02 29.19 -46.49
CA ASP A 10 -9.74 28.72 -45.96
C ASP A 10 -10.05 27.60 -44.97
N ARG A 11 -9.86 26.35 -45.41
CA ARG A 11 -9.90 25.19 -44.53
C ARG A 11 -8.58 25.20 -43.76
N SER A 12 -8.52 26.08 -42.77
CA SER A 12 -7.60 25.99 -41.64
C SER A 12 -7.81 24.61 -41.03
N ARG A 13 -7.01 23.67 -41.52
CA ARG A 13 -6.91 22.30 -41.06
C ARG A 13 -6.73 22.37 -39.53
N PRO A 14 -7.63 21.75 -38.73
CA PRO A 14 -7.46 21.77 -37.30
C PRO A 14 -6.11 21.13 -36.97
N ASP A 15 -5.36 21.94 -36.25
CA ASP A 15 -4.02 21.73 -35.76
C ASP A 15 -3.85 20.32 -35.14
N SER A 16 -3.04 19.48 -35.79
CA SER A 16 -2.66 18.16 -35.28
C SER A 16 -1.61 18.24 -34.17
N THR A 17 -1.39 19.41 -33.57
CA THR A 17 -0.48 19.60 -32.42
C THR A 17 -1.19 19.52 -31.07
N ALA A 18 -2.47 19.13 -31.03
CA ALA A 18 -3.15 18.85 -29.77
C ALA A 18 -2.71 17.50 -29.16
N LYS A 19 -1.57 17.58 -28.45
CA LYS A 19 -1.37 16.97 -27.14
C LYS A 19 -0.90 15.52 -27.10
N GLU A 20 0.22 15.22 -27.77
CA GLU A 20 1.21 14.31 -27.17
C GLU A 20 2.00 15.09 -26.11
N ALA A 21 1.34 15.42 -24.98
CA ALA A 21 2.09 15.80 -23.78
C ALA A 21 2.86 14.55 -23.33
N PRO A 22 4.19 14.64 -23.19
CA PRO A 22 5.05 13.47 -23.14
C PRO A 22 4.76 12.70 -21.86
N LEU A 23 4.77 11.38 -21.94
CA LEU A 23 4.59 10.45 -20.81
C LEU A 23 5.46 10.80 -19.58
N THR A 24 6.52 11.58 -19.78
CA THR A 24 7.41 12.13 -18.74
C THR A 24 6.73 13.18 -17.84
N ASP A 25 5.86 14.03 -18.37
CA ASP A 25 5.21 15.10 -17.58
C ASP A 25 4.12 14.53 -16.67
N ALA A 26 3.48 13.44 -17.10
CA ALA A 26 2.54 12.68 -16.27
C ALA A 26 3.23 11.91 -15.13
N LEU A 27 4.48 11.47 -15.32
CA LEU A 27 5.28 10.80 -14.30
C LEU A 27 5.96 11.76 -13.31
N LEU A 28 6.21 13.01 -13.73
CA LEU A 28 6.89 14.04 -12.95
C LEU A 28 5.95 15.03 -12.28
N ASP A 29 4.63 14.82 -12.37
CA ASP A 29 3.69 15.66 -11.66
C ASP A 29 3.92 15.53 -10.15
N ILE A 30 3.84 16.66 -9.44
CA ILE A 30 4.25 16.76 -8.02
C ILE A 30 3.49 15.74 -7.16
N SER A 31 2.24 15.45 -7.55
CA SER A 31 1.35 14.45 -6.94
C SER A 31 1.95 13.03 -6.95
N HIS A 32 2.50 12.59 -8.09
CA HIS A 32 3.14 11.28 -8.22
C HIS A 32 4.43 11.21 -7.40
N LEU A 33 5.24 12.28 -7.41
CA LEU A 33 6.47 12.33 -6.63
C LEU A 33 6.19 12.28 -5.13
N THR A 34 5.17 13.01 -4.66
CA THR A 34 4.74 12.96 -3.25
C THR A 34 4.25 11.57 -2.86
N ALA A 35 3.48 10.91 -3.74
CA ALA A 35 2.97 9.57 -3.46
C ALA A 35 4.11 8.53 -3.38
N VAL A 36 5.07 8.60 -4.31
CA VAL A 36 6.26 7.72 -4.30
C VAL A 36 7.11 7.98 -3.06
N GLY A 37 7.40 9.24 -2.74
CA GLY A 37 8.18 9.61 -1.56
C GLY A 37 7.53 9.13 -0.26
N ALA A 38 6.23 9.36 -0.10
CA ALA A 38 5.46 8.88 1.05
C ALA A 38 5.48 7.35 1.13
N THR A 39 5.29 6.65 0.01
CA THR A 39 5.32 5.19 -0.06
C THR A 39 6.67 4.63 0.40
N VAL A 40 7.78 5.18 -0.09
CA VAL A 40 9.13 4.71 0.28
C VAL A 40 9.40 4.91 1.76
N ILE A 41 9.08 6.09 2.30
CA ILE A 41 9.24 6.37 3.73
C ILE A 41 8.39 5.39 4.56
N LEU A 42 7.15 5.16 4.13
CA LEU A 42 6.22 4.28 4.82
C LEU A 42 6.69 2.83 4.82
N VAL A 43 7.19 2.33 3.69
CA VAL A 43 7.77 0.97 3.61
C VAL A 43 8.94 0.83 4.59
N VAL A 44 9.83 1.82 4.66
CA VAL A 44 10.95 1.79 5.62
C VAL A 44 10.43 1.78 7.06
N ILE A 45 9.45 2.63 7.38
CA ILE A 45 8.83 2.67 8.73
C ILE A 45 8.20 1.32 9.07
N CYS A 46 7.43 0.72 8.16
CA CYS A 46 6.78 -0.58 8.37
C CYS A 46 7.80 -1.69 8.58
N VAL A 47 8.85 -1.76 7.76
CA VAL A 47 9.92 -2.76 7.92
C VAL A 47 10.65 -2.61 9.26
N LEU A 48 10.96 -1.38 9.66
CA LEU A 48 11.60 -1.10 10.96
C LEU A 48 10.68 -1.45 12.13
N LEU A 49 9.40 -1.06 12.06
CA LEU A 49 8.39 -1.40 13.07
C LEU A 49 8.27 -2.91 13.22
N HIS A 50 8.15 -3.64 12.10
CA HIS A 50 8.05 -5.10 12.09
C HIS A 50 9.27 -5.75 12.74
N TYR A 51 10.45 -5.26 12.37
CA TYR A 51 11.73 -5.73 12.91
C TYR A 51 11.83 -5.48 14.42
N GLU A 52 11.52 -4.27 14.88
CA GLU A 52 11.56 -3.90 16.29
C GLU A 52 10.58 -4.74 17.11
N VAL A 53 9.33 -4.91 16.66
CA VAL A 53 8.36 -5.77 17.35
C VAL A 53 8.88 -7.20 17.42
N SER A 54 9.40 -7.74 16.31
CA SER A 54 9.97 -9.10 16.27
C SER A 54 11.17 -9.26 17.22
N SER A 55 12.04 -8.25 17.29
CA SER A 55 13.23 -8.23 18.15
C SER A 55 12.84 -8.14 19.63
N VAL A 56 11.94 -7.22 19.98
CA VAL A 56 11.42 -7.05 21.35
C VAL A 56 10.73 -8.32 21.82
N LEU A 57 9.90 -8.92 20.97
CA LEU A 57 9.16 -10.14 21.29
C LEU A 57 10.12 -11.32 21.51
N SER A 58 11.14 -11.45 20.66
CA SER A 58 12.21 -12.44 20.80
C SER A 58 13.04 -12.22 22.09
N GLY A 59 13.35 -10.97 22.43
CA GLY A 59 14.09 -10.60 23.64
C GLY A 59 13.30 -10.84 24.93
N LEU A 60 12.03 -10.46 24.95
CA LEU A 60 11.12 -10.68 26.08
C LEU A 60 10.95 -12.18 26.38
N MET A 61 10.91 -13.00 25.33
CA MET A 61 10.81 -14.46 25.42
C MET A 61 12.09 -15.16 25.85
N ARG A 62 13.25 -14.51 25.73
CA ARG A 62 14.50 -14.98 26.33
C ARG A 62 14.59 -14.65 27.82
N ARG A 63 14.04 -13.50 28.22
CA ARG A 63 14.08 -13.01 29.61
C ARG A 63 13.09 -13.72 30.52
N THR A 64 11.91 -13.98 29.99
CA THR A 64 10.91 -14.82 30.66
C THR A 64 11.15 -16.26 30.20
N SER A 65 10.96 -17.27 31.07
CA SER A 65 10.92 -18.68 30.65
C SER A 65 9.46 -19.12 30.54
N PRO A 66 8.68 -18.61 29.55
CA PRO A 66 7.28 -18.99 29.42
C PRO A 66 7.18 -20.43 28.95
N THR A 67 6.10 -21.09 29.34
CA THR A 67 5.76 -22.41 28.78
C THR A 67 5.68 -22.33 27.25
N ARG A 68 6.09 -23.41 26.57
CA ARG A 68 6.14 -23.50 25.10
C ARG A 68 4.89 -22.94 24.41
N ARG A 69 3.71 -23.23 24.97
CA ARG A 69 2.41 -22.74 24.46
C ARG A 69 2.25 -21.23 24.58
N ARG A 70 2.60 -20.64 25.73
CA ARG A 70 2.50 -19.18 25.95
C ARG A 70 3.47 -18.41 25.05
N ARG A 71 4.65 -18.98 24.81
CA ARG A 71 5.63 -18.41 23.88
C ARG A 71 5.08 -18.32 22.45
N PHE A 72 4.56 -19.43 21.93
CA PHE A 72 3.99 -19.47 20.58
C PHE A 72 2.81 -18.51 20.43
N LEU A 73 1.87 -18.51 21.38
CA LEU A 73 0.73 -17.59 21.37
C LEU A 73 1.17 -16.12 21.45
N GLY A 74 2.17 -15.81 22.28
CA GLY A 74 2.73 -14.47 22.38
C GLY A 74 3.33 -13.98 21.05
N LEU A 75 4.05 -14.85 20.33
CA LEU A 75 4.62 -14.53 19.01
C LEU A 75 3.50 -14.22 18.02
N MET A 76 2.50 -15.10 17.94
CA MET A 76 1.39 -14.95 17.00
C MET A 76 0.57 -13.69 17.25
N PHE A 77 0.17 -13.42 18.50
CA PHE A 77 -0.61 -12.23 18.81
C PHE A 77 0.21 -10.94 18.67
N GLY A 78 1.50 -10.96 19.01
CA GLY A 78 2.39 -9.80 18.85
C GLY A 78 2.59 -9.44 17.38
N LEU A 79 2.88 -10.43 16.52
CA LEU A 79 3.04 -10.22 15.08
C LEU A 79 1.72 -9.82 14.40
N LEU A 80 0.60 -10.43 14.82
CA LEU A 80 -0.72 -10.01 14.34
C LEU A 80 -0.99 -8.54 14.68
N GLY A 81 -0.67 -8.11 15.90
CA GLY A 81 -0.78 -6.71 16.31
C GLY A 81 0.10 -5.78 15.46
N ALA A 82 1.34 -6.18 15.16
CA ALA A 82 2.23 -5.42 14.27
C ALA A 82 1.63 -5.24 12.88
N HIS A 83 1.10 -6.31 12.29
CA HIS A 83 0.44 -6.24 10.98
C HIS A 83 -0.80 -5.34 10.98
N VAL A 84 -1.59 -5.36 12.05
CA VAL A 84 -2.72 -4.42 12.19
C VAL A 84 -2.21 -2.99 12.21
N VAL A 85 -1.15 -2.68 12.96
CA VAL A 85 -0.57 -1.32 12.96
C VAL A 85 -0.04 -0.92 11.59
N GLU A 86 0.66 -1.83 10.89
CA GLU A 86 1.18 -1.61 9.53
C GLU A 86 0.05 -1.27 8.54
N ILE A 87 -1.06 -2.02 8.57
CA ILE A 87 -2.26 -1.74 7.78
C ILE A 87 -2.82 -0.35 8.09
N TRP A 88 -2.90 0.02 9.37
CA TRP A 88 -3.40 1.35 9.73
C TRP A 88 -2.49 2.47 9.21
N LEU A 89 -1.18 2.28 9.21
CA LEU A 89 -0.24 3.26 8.67
C LEU A 89 -0.43 3.47 7.16
N PHE A 90 -0.64 2.40 6.40
CA PHE A 90 -0.97 2.49 4.97
C PHE A 90 -2.32 3.13 4.71
N GLY A 91 -3.38 2.72 5.42
CA GLY A 91 -4.70 3.32 5.30
C GLY A 91 -4.71 4.82 5.61
N LEU A 92 -4.03 5.25 6.68
CA LEU A 92 -3.92 6.67 7.04
C LEU A 92 -3.12 7.47 6.00
N THR A 93 -2.07 6.88 5.43
CA THR A 93 -1.29 7.52 4.37
C THR A 93 -2.12 7.67 3.09
N ALA A 94 -2.93 6.67 2.75
CA ALA A 94 -3.85 6.75 1.62
C ALA A 94 -4.88 7.88 1.78
N TRP A 95 -5.46 8.01 2.98
CA TRP A 95 -6.36 9.12 3.32
C TRP A 95 -5.66 10.48 3.23
N TRP A 96 -4.41 10.60 3.71
CA TRP A 96 -3.63 11.83 3.62
C TRP A 96 -3.25 12.20 2.17
N LEU A 97 -2.91 11.21 1.34
CA LEU A 97 -2.62 11.41 -0.08
C LEU A 97 -3.84 11.94 -0.85
N GLU A 98 -5.04 11.41 -0.59
CA GLU A 98 -6.27 11.91 -1.21
C GLU A 98 -6.54 13.37 -0.82
N ALA A 99 -6.28 13.75 0.44
CA ALA A 99 -6.49 15.12 0.88
C ALA A 99 -5.48 16.14 0.28
N THR A 100 -4.32 15.69 -0.19
CA THR A 100 -3.20 16.57 -0.57
C THR A 100 -2.83 16.51 -2.06
N THR A 101 -3.34 15.52 -2.80
CA THR A 101 -3.00 15.28 -4.20
C THR A 101 -4.26 14.99 -5.02
N SER A 102 -4.11 14.82 -6.34
CA SER A 102 -5.18 14.35 -7.22
C SER A 102 -5.48 12.84 -7.08
N ALA A 103 -5.08 12.22 -5.98
CA ALA A 103 -5.40 10.83 -5.67
C ALA A 103 -6.87 10.72 -5.23
N SER A 104 -7.53 9.64 -5.65
CA SER A 104 -8.91 9.36 -5.27
C SER A 104 -9.09 7.87 -5.00
N VAL A 105 -10.07 7.54 -4.18
CA VAL A 105 -10.57 6.18 -4.01
C VAL A 105 -11.97 6.12 -4.61
N ALA A 106 -12.19 5.14 -5.49
CA ALA A 106 -13.49 4.89 -6.11
C ALA A 106 -14.05 3.54 -5.66
N GLY A 107 -15.38 3.40 -5.62
CA GLY A 107 -16.01 2.19 -5.11
C GLY A 107 -17.46 2.40 -4.70
N ALA A 108 -18.16 1.30 -4.40
CA ALA A 108 -19.61 1.28 -4.22
C ALA A 108 -20.11 2.14 -3.05
N THR A 109 -19.27 2.39 -2.04
CA THR A 109 -19.62 3.18 -0.84
C THR A 109 -18.37 3.76 -0.17
N VAL A 110 -17.59 4.61 -0.84
CA VAL A 110 -16.51 5.37 -0.17
C VAL A 110 -17.15 6.56 0.53
N VAL A 111 -17.41 6.43 1.84
CA VAL A 111 -18.15 7.43 2.63
C VAL A 111 -17.40 7.81 3.90
N ASN A 112 -16.50 6.95 4.42
CA ASN A 112 -15.89 7.11 5.73
C ASN A 112 -14.37 6.85 5.72
N GLY A 113 -13.65 7.44 6.68
CA GLY A 113 -12.20 7.23 6.87
C GLY A 113 -11.78 5.77 7.11
N LEU A 114 -12.71 4.91 7.54
CA LEU A 114 -12.46 3.47 7.70
C LEU A 114 -12.35 2.73 6.37
N ASP A 115 -12.88 3.28 5.28
CA ASP A 115 -12.85 2.64 3.96
C ASP A 115 -11.41 2.59 3.41
N TYR A 116 -10.56 3.56 3.80
CA TYR A 116 -9.12 3.54 3.50
C TYR A 116 -8.38 2.45 4.25
N ILE A 117 -8.73 2.23 5.52
CA ILE A 117 -8.15 1.16 6.33
C ILE A 117 -8.60 -0.20 5.78
N TYR A 118 -9.86 -0.31 5.36
CA TYR A 118 -10.37 -1.49 4.67
C TYR A 118 -9.63 -1.74 3.36
N LEU A 119 -9.48 -0.72 2.50
CA LEU A 119 -8.75 -0.82 1.24
C LEU A 119 -7.29 -1.25 1.45
N SER A 120 -6.63 -0.66 2.47
CA SER A 120 -5.29 -1.07 2.89
C SER A 120 -5.28 -2.52 3.37
N ALA A 121 -6.20 -2.93 4.25
CA ALA A 121 -6.25 -4.30 4.75
C ALA A 121 -6.37 -5.33 3.63
N ILE A 122 -7.30 -5.14 2.69
CA ILE A 122 -7.50 -6.07 1.57
C ILE A 122 -6.32 -6.05 0.58
N THR A 123 -5.56 -4.94 0.52
CA THR A 123 -4.38 -4.81 -0.34
C THR A 123 -3.16 -5.47 0.31
N TYR A 124 -2.91 -5.15 1.58
CA TYR A 124 -1.81 -5.67 2.40
C TYR A 124 -1.84 -7.20 2.51
N THR A 125 -3.03 -7.78 2.70
CA THR A 125 -3.20 -9.24 2.75
C THR A 125 -3.40 -9.88 1.39
N THR A 126 -3.23 -9.12 0.30
CA THR A 126 -3.41 -9.56 -1.10
C THR A 126 -4.78 -10.19 -1.40
N LEU A 127 -5.82 -9.75 -0.70
CA LEU A 127 -7.18 -10.31 -0.80
C LEU A 127 -7.96 -9.71 -1.98
N GLY A 128 -7.95 -8.38 -2.11
CA GLY A 128 -8.45 -7.65 -3.28
C GLY A 128 -9.90 -7.96 -3.72
N TYR A 129 -10.90 -7.71 -2.86
CA TYR A 129 -12.31 -7.90 -3.22
C TYR A 129 -12.80 -7.07 -4.41
N GLY A 130 -12.15 -5.94 -4.70
CA GLY A 130 -12.42 -5.10 -5.88
C GLY A 130 -13.68 -4.24 -5.79
N ASP A 131 -14.29 -4.18 -4.61
CA ASP A 131 -15.42 -3.31 -4.25
C ASP A 131 -15.00 -1.85 -4.00
N VAL A 132 -13.78 -1.67 -3.51
CA VAL A 132 -13.07 -0.39 -3.36
C VAL A 132 -11.74 -0.48 -4.09
N TYR A 133 -11.39 0.53 -4.89
CA TYR A 133 -10.16 0.53 -5.68
C TYR A 133 -9.50 1.92 -5.75
N PRO A 134 -8.14 1.95 -5.78
CA PRO A 134 -7.39 3.20 -5.84
C PRO A 134 -7.34 3.76 -7.27
N GLU A 135 -7.37 5.08 -7.39
CA GLU A 135 -7.20 5.82 -8.64
C GLU A 135 -6.01 6.79 -8.58
N GLY A 136 -5.50 7.17 -9.75
CA GLY A 136 -4.38 8.11 -9.86
C GLY A 136 -3.09 7.63 -9.17
N PRO A 137 -2.35 8.53 -8.48
CA PRO A 137 -1.10 8.20 -7.78
C PRO A 137 -1.23 7.12 -6.71
N LEU A 138 -2.43 6.92 -6.16
CA LEU A 138 -2.69 5.96 -5.07
C LEU A 138 -2.43 4.51 -5.49
N ARG A 139 -2.54 4.21 -6.80
CA ARG A 139 -2.26 2.87 -7.35
C ARG A 139 -0.83 2.40 -7.08
N PHE A 140 0.13 3.34 -7.04
CA PHE A 140 1.52 3.01 -6.74
C PHE A 140 1.71 2.63 -5.26
N LEU A 141 1.04 3.38 -4.36
CA LEU A 141 1.03 3.09 -2.92
C LEU A 141 0.45 1.68 -2.68
N MET A 142 -0.75 1.40 -3.20
CA MET A 142 -1.42 0.12 -2.97
C MET A 142 -0.67 -1.05 -3.63
N GLY A 143 -0.09 -0.83 -4.82
CA GLY A 143 0.77 -1.84 -5.45
C GLY A 143 1.96 -2.21 -4.58
N THR A 144 2.66 -1.20 -4.03
CA THR A 144 3.82 -1.42 -3.16
C THR A 144 3.43 -2.00 -1.80
N GLU A 145 2.28 -1.59 -1.26
CA GLU A 145 1.70 -2.14 -0.04
C GLU A 145 1.46 -3.64 -0.16
N SER A 146 0.87 -4.11 -1.26
CA SER A 146 0.59 -5.53 -1.46
C SER A 146 1.87 -6.39 -1.45
N LEU A 147 2.94 -5.90 -2.08
CA LEU A 147 4.25 -6.57 -2.08
C LEU A 147 4.88 -6.56 -0.67
N THR A 148 4.80 -5.42 0.01
CA THR A 148 5.36 -5.24 1.35
C THR A 148 4.66 -6.15 2.35
N GLY A 149 3.33 -6.15 2.35
CA GLY A 149 2.52 -6.95 3.26
C GLY A 149 2.73 -8.45 3.06
N PHE A 150 2.74 -8.91 1.80
CA PHE A 150 3.07 -10.31 1.48
C PHE A 150 4.45 -10.71 2.03
N MET A 151 5.46 -9.85 1.85
CA MET A 151 6.81 -10.13 2.33
C MET A 151 6.89 -10.18 3.86
N LEU A 152 6.26 -9.23 4.56
CA LEU A 152 6.26 -9.17 6.03
C LEU A 152 5.47 -10.33 6.67
N ILE A 153 4.32 -10.72 6.10
CA ILE A 153 3.56 -11.89 6.55
C ILE A 153 4.40 -13.18 6.39
N THR A 154 5.07 -13.33 5.24
CA THR A 154 5.92 -14.50 4.97
C THR A 154 7.12 -14.55 5.92
N TRP A 155 7.71 -13.40 6.24
CA TRP A 155 8.78 -13.31 7.22
C TRP A 155 8.27 -13.72 8.62
N SER A 156 7.12 -13.19 9.05
CA SER A 156 6.48 -13.57 10.33
C SER A 156 6.25 -15.07 10.46
N ALA A 157 5.75 -15.71 9.41
CA ALA A 157 5.57 -17.15 9.37
C ALA A 157 6.92 -17.90 9.50
N SER A 158 7.95 -17.42 8.81
CA SER A 158 9.30 -18.00 8.86
C SER A 158 9.95 -17.89 10.25
N LEU A 159 9.82 -16.74 10.92
CA LEU A 159 10.29 -16.55 12.30
C LEU A 159 9.59 -17.50 13.27
N THR A 160 8.27 -17.59 13.13
CA THR A 160 7.44 -18.48 13.95
C THR A 160 7.84 -19.95 13.75
N PHE A 161 8.08 -20.35 12.51
CA PHE A 161 8.54 -21.70 12.16
C PHE A 161 9.93 -22.01 12.75
N LEU A 162 10.89 -21.10 12.61
CA LEU A 162 12.23 -21.24 13.18
C LEU A 162 12.18 -21.36 14.70
N GLU A 163 11.30 -20.61 15.37
CA GLU A 163 11.10 -20.73 16.80
C GLU A 163 10.54 -22.11 17.18
N MET A 164 9.55 -22.62 16.44
CA MET A 164 9.01 -23.97 16.66
C MET A 164 10.07 -25.06 16.51
N GLN A 165 10.92 -24.98 15.48
CA GLN A 165 11.98 -25.95 15.22
C GLN A 165 13.03 -25.97 16.34
N ARG A 166 13.45 -24.81 16.85
CA ARG A 166 14.45 -24.72 17.93
C ARG A 166 14.02 -25.46 19.19
N HIS A 167 12.72 -25.51 19.49
CA HIS A 167 12.20 -26.22 20.67
C HIS A 167 11.85 -27.68 20.39
N TRP A 168 11.70 -28.12 19.14
CA TRP A 168 11.33 -29.52 18.84
C TRP A 168 12.46 -30.51 19.17
N ASN A 169 13.73 -30.09 19.07
CA ASN A 169 14.89 -30.97 19.30
C ASN A 169 15.25 -31.24 20.77
N ASP A 170 14.58 -30.62 21.75
CA ASP A 170 14.79 -30.92 23.19
C ASP A 170 14.12 -32.25 23.64
N ARG A 171 13.88 -33.18 22.72
CA ARG A 171 13.21 -34.47 23.00
C ARG A 171 14.02 -35.71 22.63
N HIS A 172 15.32 -35.58 22.38
CA HIS A 172 16.21 -36.75 22.25
C HIS A 172 17.41 -36.59 23.17
#